data_AF-A0AAN7MAD0-F1
#
_entry.id   AF-A0AAN7MAD0-F1
#
_cell.length_a   1.000
_cell.length_b   1.000
_cell.length_c   1.000
_cell.angle_alpha   90.00
_cell.angle_beta   90.00
_cell.angle_gamma   90.00
#
_symmetry.space_group_name_H-M   'P 1'
#
loop_
_entity.id
_entity.type
_entity.pdbx_description
1 polymer ?
#
loop_
_entity_poly.entity_id
_entity_poly.type
_entity_poly.pdbx_seq_one_letter_code
_entity_poly.pdbx_strand_id
1 'polypeptide(L)'
;MAISEIAMKGSHFPDTEDYNELDEEPGEVIESAPPLKVGEEREIGRSGLRKKLLRPGRGWETPEFGDEVTVHIVRSLLDGMLFNSTMDRDGTLTFKLGHGQVVPGLDHAIITMKKGESALFTMPPELGYGDAGCDGVPPDVAVKFEVELITWITVIDICKDGGIIKKILERGERDEKPSDLDEVLVKYQATLEDGTIIKETPGDGMEFYVNDGHFCPALAKAVVTMKWGEKAKLIVQPQYAFGGEDNLLSALPHDVPPNSVISIDLQLVSFKPIIDITGDSKVFKKILKEGEGTITANEGATVTIAYVAQLENGTTYEKRGLDGMQPLTFVTDEEQVLAGLDCAVITMKKGEQAVITINHEYGFGSQEVQRDLAIVPPCSKLVYEVEMLDIIKEKAPWEMNNKERIEAAEQKKEEGNHLFKYGKYQRAAKKYNKAADYVGEDNDFGDDDLKPVIALRVSCWLNGAACNIKLNSFKEAINLCSKVLDIEFQNLKALYRRAQAFMENADLLLAEVDIKKALEVDPANREFKSLYIKLKRLQADSNRRDAKIYVNMFAPATKDSSTANKKLKVENAGKEVGGQAMEIDQTADSSTPVA
;
A
#
# COMPACT_ATOMS: atom_id res chain seq x y z
N MET A 1 11.26 69.69 -14.58
CA MET A 1 12.15 69.55 -15.76
C MET A 1 12.12 68.06 -16.10
N ALA A 2 11.28 67.58 -17.04
CA ALA A 2 11.46 67.65 -18.50
C ALA A 2 12.80 67.00 -18.93
N ILE A 3 12.94 66.03 -19.85
CA ILE A 3 12.14 65.31 -20.87
C ILE A 3 13.02 64.10 -21.28
N SER A 4 12.45 62.94 -21.65
CA SER A 4 12.68 62.27 -22.97
C SER A 4 12.24 60.80 -23.00
N GLU A 5 11.14 60.54 -23.71
CA GLU A 5 10.77 59.28 -24.36
C GLU A 5 11.64 59.03 -25.60
N ILE A 6 11.86 57.75 -25.98
CA ILE A 6 11.81 57.30 -27.39
C ILE A 6 11.20 55.89 -27.44
N ALA A 7 10.19 55.74 -28.30
CA ALA A 7 9.46 54.53 -28.68
C ALA A 7 9.92 53.99 -30.06
N MET A 8 9.63 52.70 -30.36
CA MET A 8 9.46 52.11 -31.70
C MET A 8 8.46 50.93 -31.58
N LYS A 9 7.21 51.05 -32.08
CA LYS A 9 6.61 50.41 -33.31
C LYS A 9 6.71 48.87 -33.34
N GLY A 10 5.69 48.03 -33.58
CA GLY A 10 4.32 48.16 -34.09
C GLY A 10 4.13 47.45 -35.46
N SER A 11 3.53 46.24 -35.49
CA SER A 11 2.89 45.59 -36.67
C SER A 11 2.10 44.33 -36.22
N HIS A 12 0.76 44.34 -36.12
CA HIS A 12 -0.30 43.98 -37.10
C HIS A 12 -0.61 42.45 -37.23
N PHE A 13 -1.90 42.13 -37.03
CA PHE A 13 -2.64 40.84 -36.94
C PHE A 13 -2.73 40.04 -38.28
N PRO A 14 -3.10 38.73 -38.30
CA PRO A 14 -4.51 38.28 -38.21
C PRO A 14 -4.77 36.97 -37.42
N ASP A 15 -6.05 36.80 -37.09
CA ASP A 15 -6.71 35.67 -36.43
C ASP A 15 -6.56 34.32 -37.16
N THR A 16 -6.51 33.23 -36.38
CA THR A 16 -7.00 31.90 -36.76
C THR A 16 -7.50 31.17 -35.51
N GLU A 17 -8.80 30.83 -35.54
CA GLU A 17 -9.47 29.88 -34.66
C GLU A 17 -8.85 28.47 -34.82
N ASP A 18 -8.62 27.75 -33.71
CA ASP A 18 -8.94 26.32 -33.63
C ASP A 18 -9.01 25.84 -32.18
N TYR A 19 -9.86 24.85 -31.97
CA TYR A 19 -10.39 24.27 -30.75
C TYR A 19 -9.36 23.43 -29.98
N ASN A 20 -9.42 23.43 -28.63
CA ASN A 20 -9.54 22.24 -27.76
C ASN A 20 -9.15 22.47 -26.29
N GLU A 21 -9.93 21.80 -25.42
CA GLU A 21 -9.60 21.31 -24.08
C GLU A 21 -9.37 22.33 -22.96
N LEU A 22 -10.49 22.81 -22.40
CA LEU A 22 -10.53 23.14 -20.98
C LEU A 22 -10.69 21.83 -20.20
N ASP A 23 -9.57 21.31 -19.69
CA ASP A 23 -9.54 20.41 -18.55
C ASP A 23 -10.23 21.10 -17.36
N GLU A 24 -11.50 20.80 -17.13
CA GLU A 24 -12.16 21.13 -15.86
C GLU A 24 -11.63 20.18 -14.78
N GLU A 25 -10.75 20.69 -13.92
CA GLU A 25 -10.33 19.99 -12.71
C GLU A 25 -11.55 19.71 -11.80
N PRO A 26 -11.66 18.49 -11.20
CA PRO A 26 -12.78 18.15 -10.34
C PRO A 26 -12.54 18.70 -8.93
N GLY A 27 -13.40 19.62 -8.49
CA GLY A 27 -13.53 19.91 -7.06
C GLY A 27 -13.84 21.34 -6.65
N GLU A 28 -14.83 22.00 -7.26
CA GLU A 28 -15.46 23.12 -6.55
C GLU A 28 -16.36 22.58 -5.43
N VAL A 29 -15.94 22.87 -4.20
CA VAL A 29 -16.74 22.70 -2.99
C VAL A 29 -17.94 23.63 -3.09
N ILE A 30 -19.08 23.09 -3.51
CA ILE A 30 -20.34 23.84 -3.53
C ILE A 30 -20.71 24.13 -2.07
N GLU A 31 -20.69 25.41 -1.66
CA GLU A 31 -21.38 25.86 -0.45
C GLU A 31 -22.84 25.41 -0.54
N SER A 32 -23.17 24.34 0.18
CA SER A 32 -24.47 23.69 0.07
C SER A 32 -25.56 24.65 0.57
N ALA A 33 -26.34 25.17 -0.37
CA ALA A 33 -27.51 25.98 -0.07
C ALA A 33 -28.41 25.22 0.94
N PRO A 34 -29.01 25.91 1.92
CA PRO A 34 -29.74 25.26 3.01
C PRO A 34 -30.87 24.35 2.48
N PRO A 35 -31.19 23.22 3.15
CA PRO A 35 -32.24 22.30 2.70
C PRO A 35 -33.57 23.01 2.48
N LEU A 36 -34.26 22.73 1.37
CA LEU A 36 -35.59 23.29 1.08
C LEU A 36 -36.59 22.92 2.17
N LYS A 37 -37.41 23.88 2.59
CA LYS A 37 -38.58 23.63 3.46
C LYS A 37 -39.80 23.28 2.62
N VAL A 38 -40.75 22.56 3.22
CA VAL A 38 -42.03 22.24 2.54
C VAL A 38 -42.75 23.53 2.15
N GLY A 39 -43.13 23.62 0.88
CA GLY A 39 -43.77 24.78 0.26
C GLY A 39 -42.79 25.82 -0.31
N GLU A 40 -41.50 25.74 0.02
CA GLU A 40 -40.45 26.60 -0.55
C GLU A 40 -40.16 26.19 -2.00
N GLU A 41 -39.92 27.17 -2.86
CA GLU A 41 -39.51 26.99 -4.25
C GLU A 41 -38.12 27.61 -4.46
N ARG A 42 -37.24 26.90 -5.17
CA ARG A 42 -35.89 27.37 -5.51
C ARG A 42 -35.50 26.91 -6.90
N GLU A 43 -34.70 27.72 -7.58
CA GLU A 43 -34.03 27.31 -8.80
C GLU A 43 -32.89 26.31 -8.49
N ILE A 44 -32.80 25.27 -9.31
CA ILE A 44 -31.76 24.25 -9.27
C ILE A 44 -30.76 24.57 -10.39
N GLY A 45 -29.50 24.78 -10.02
CA GLY A 45 -28.46 25.12 -10.98
C GLY A 45 -28.67 26.49 -11.63
N ARG A 46 -28.32 26.61 -12.91
CA ARG A 46 -28.44 27.84 -13.72
C ARG A 46 -29.33 27.68 -14.95
N SER A 47 -30.07 26.58 -15.03
CA SER A 47 -30.82 26.16 -16.21
C SER A 47 -32.29 26.61 -16.20
N GLY A 48 -32.71 27.41 -15.21
CA GLY A 48 -34.10 27.81 -15.06
C GLY A 48 -35.03 26.74 -14.46
N LEU A 49 -34.52 25.54 -14.16
CA LEU A 49 -35.26 24.48 -13.48
C LEU A 49 -35.61 24.90 -12.07
N ARG A 50 -36.90 24.99 -11.72
CA ARG A 50 -37.34 25.32 -10.35
C ARG A 50 -37.96 24.11 -9.67
N LYS A 51 -37.63 23.92 -8.40
CA LYS A 51 -38.17 22.87 -7.53
C LYS A 51 -38.90 23.48 -6.36
N LYS A 52 -40.15 23.05 -6.18
CA LYS A 52 -40.95 23.32 -5.00
C LYS A 52 -41.16 22.04 -4.21
N LEU A 53 -40.68 22.00 -2.97
CA LEU A 53 -40.81 20.81 -2.13
C LEU A 53 -42.26 20.65 -1.63
N LEU A 54 -42.91 19.51 -1.90
CA LEU A 54 -44.26 19.22 -1.43
C LEU A 54 -44.26 18.30 -0.20
N ARG A 55 -43.38 17.29 -0.20
CA ARG A 55 -43.19 16.35 0.92
C ARG A 55 -41.71 15.96 0.99
N PRO A 56 -41.08 16.03 2.17
CA PRO A 56 -39.68 15.67 2.32
C PRO A 56 -39.48 14.17 2.15
N GLY A 57 -38.40 13.79 1.47
CA GLY A 57 -37.92 12.40 1.46
C GLY A 57 -37.14 12.04 2.72
N ARG A 58 -36.67 10.80 2.78
CA ARG A 58 -35.83 10.25 3.85
C ARG A 58 -34.39 10.10 3.38
N GLY A 59 -33.45 10.16 4.33
CA GLY A 59 -32.02 10.05 4.05
C GLY A 59 -31.39 11.33 3.48
N TRP A 60 -30.13 11.21 3.08
CA TRP A 60 -29.34 12.28 2.45
C TRP A 60 -29.00 12.00 0.99
N GLU A 61 -29.18 10.76 0.55
CA GLU A 61 -28.82 10.32 -0.78
C GLU A 61 -29.90 10.62 -1.82
N THR A 62 -29.43 10.71 -3.05
CA THR A 62 -30.21 10.91 -4.27
C THR A 62 -29.71 9.92 -5.33
N PRO A 63 -30.53 9.56 -6.34
CA PRO A 63 -30.07 8.73 -7.44
C PRO A 63 -28.99 9.45 -8.26
N GLU A 64 -28.18 8.70 -8.99
CA GLU A 64 -27.20 9.21 -9.96
C GLU A 64 -27.62 8.92 -11.40
N PHE A 65 -27.02 9.60 -12.38
CA PHE A 65 -27.25 9.27 -13.79
C PHE A 65 -26.82 7.83 -14.07
N GLY A 66 -27.70 7.08 -14.73
CA GLY A 66 -27.54 5.65 -14.98
C GLY A 66 -28.29 4.75 -14.02
N ASP A 67 -28.72 5.25 -12.86
CA ASP A 67 -29.56 4.49 -11.92
C ASP A 67 -30.93 4.18 -12.52
N GLU A 68 -31.52 3.06 -12.10
CA GLU A 68 -32.88 2.69 -12.46
C GLU A 68 -33.83 3.23 -11.39
N VAL A 69 -34.53 4.32 -11.71
CA VAL A 69 -35.42 5.04 -10.80
C VAL A 69 -36.86 4.59 -10.99
N THR A 70 -37.61 4.48 -9.89
CA THR A 70 -39.05 4.27 -9.89
C THR A 70 -39.73 5.50 -9.31
N VAL A 71 -40.56 6.15 -10.12
CA VAL A 71 -41.26 7.39 -9.74
C VAL A 71 -42.77 7.27 -9.96
N HIS A 72 -43.54 8.06 -9.22
CA HIS A 72 -44.91 8.42 -9.59
C HIS A 72 -44.88 9.80 -10.23
N ILE A 73 -45.38 9.92 -11.46
CA ILE A 73 -45.67 11.22 -12.07
C ILE A 73 -47.15 11.52 -11.78
N VAL A 74 -47.39 12.40 -10.82
CA VAL A 74 -48.73 12.66 -10.26
C VAL A 74 -49.55 13.55 -11.19
N ARG A 75 -48.94 14.59 -11.77
CA ARG A 75 -49.58 15.55 -12.67
C ARG A 75 -48.59 16.19 -13.64
N SER A 76 -49.02 16.35 -14.89
CA SER A 76 -48.36 17.18 -15.90
C SER A 76 -49.23 18.40 -16.19
N LEU A 77 -48.72 19.60 -15.91
CA LEU A 77 -49.48 20.85 -15.95
C LEU A 77 -48.92 21.84 -16.98
N LEU A 78 -49.82 22.47 -17.75
CA LEU A 78 -49.57 23.56 -18.68
C LEU A 78 -50.48 24.72 -18.28
N ASP A 79 -49.91 25.83 -17.81
CA ASP A 79 -50.65 26.96 -17.23
C ASP A 79 -51.69 26.57 -16.15
N GLY A 80 -51.42 25.50 -15.41
CA GLY A 80 -52.31 24.97 -14.36
C GLY A 80 -53.40 24.03 -14.85
N MET A 81 -53.53 23.79 -16.17
CA MET A 81 -54.36 22.73 -16.74
C MET A 81 -53.57 21.43 -16.90
N LEU A 82 -54.21 20.31 -16.59
CA LEU A 82 -53.68 18.97 -16.82
C LEU A 82 -53.69 18.67 -18.33
N PHE A 83 -52.55 18.34 -18.92
CA PHE A 83 -52.45 18.07 -20.37
C PHE A 83 -52.01 16.64 -20.71
N ASN A 84 -51.52 15.87 -19.73
CA ASN A 84 -51.22 14.46 -19.92
C ASN A 84 -51.47 13.72 -18.59
N SER A 85 -52.42 12.79 -18.59
CA SER A 85 -52.74 11.98 -17.41
C SER A 85 -52.35 10.53 -17.68
N THR A 86 -51.17 10.12 -17.23
CA THR A 86 -50.83 8.70 -17.03
C THR A 86 -51.54 8.15 -15.79
N MET A 87 -52.86 8.35 -15.74
CA MET A 87 -53.77 7.72 -14.79
C MET A 87 -54.49 6.61 -15.54
N ASP A 88 -53.76 5.58 -15.95
CA ASP A 88 -54.38 4.29 -16.22
C ASP A 88 -53.36 3.16 -15.98
N ARG A 89 -53.61 2.45 -14.87
CA ARG A 89 -53.00 1.18 -14.40
C ARG A 89 -51.66 1.32 -13.66
N ASP A 90 -51.76 1.20 -12.34
CA ASP A 90 -50.70 0.89 -11.35
C ASP A 90 -49.54 1.89 -11.12
N GLY A 91 -49.56 3.06 -11.78
CA GLY A 91 -49.13 4.36 -11.23
C GLY A 91 -47.63 4.66 -11.05
N THR A 92 -46.74 3.70 -11.26
CA THR A 92 -45.28 3.88 -11.21
C THR A 92 -44.66 3.83 -12.60
N LEU A 93 -43.65 4.66 -12.85
CA LEU A 93 -42.78 4.59 -14.03
C LEU A 93 -41.37 4.23 -13.57
N THR A 94 -40.81 3.14 -14.12
CA THR A 94 -39.42 2.75 -13.88
C THR A 94 -38.60 2.95 -15.14
N PHE A 95 -37.49 3.67 -15.04
CA PHE A 95 -36.62 3.97 -16.18
C PHE A 95 -35.18 4.26 -15.73
N LYS A 96 -34.25 4.24 -16.68
CA LYS A 96 -32.83 4.54 -16.46
C LYS A 96 -32.60 6.05 -16.56
N LEU A 97 -32.16 6.66 -15.46
CA LEU A 97 -31.99 8.10 -15.35
C LEU A 97 -30.90 8.61 -16.32
N GLY A 98 -31.16 9.69 -17.04
CA GLY A 98 -30.22 10.33 -17.97
C GLY A 98 -30.07 9.65 -19.33
N HIS A 99 -30.92 8.68 -19.67
CA HIS A 99 -30.85 7.94 -20.94
C HIS A 99 -31.93 8.39 -21.94
N GLY A 100 -32.50 9.59 -21.77
CA GLY A 100 -33.45 10.18 -22.72
C GLY A 100 -34.82 9.47 -22.76
N GLN A 101 -35.16 8.73 -21.71
CA GLN A 101 -36.47 8.08 -21.58
C GLN A 101 -37.57 9.05 -21.08
N VAL A 102 -37.16 10.20 -20.56
CA VAL A 102 -38.02 11.33 -20.15
C VAL A 102 -37.43 12.64 -20.67
N VAL A 103 -38.16 13.75 -20.53
CA VAL A 103 -37.63 15.07 -20.90
C VAL A 103 -36.36 15.41 -20.08
N PRO A 104 -35.38 16.13 -20.65
CA PRO A 104 -34.11 16.39 -19.97
C PRO A 104 -34.27 17.03 -18.59
N GLY A 105 -35.26 17.90 -18.41
CA GLY A 105 -35.55 18.53 -17.13
C GLY A 105 -35.98 17.54 -16.04
N LEU A 106 -36.66 16.45 -16.39
CA LEU A 106 -37.03 15.40 -15.42
C LEU A 106 -35.81 14.59 -14.98
N ASP A 107 -34.91 14.28 -15.90
CA ASP A 107 -33.63 13.63 -15.59
C ASP A 107 -32.83 14.47 -14.57
N HIS A 108 -32.70 15.79 -14.81
CA HIS A 108 -32.01 16.72 -13.90
C HIS A 108 -32.82 17.02 -12.62
N ALA A 109 -34.14 16.85 -12.63
CA ALA A 109 -34.97 17.06 -11.45
C ALA A 109 -34.83 15.90 -10.46
N ILE A 110 -34.92 14.66 -10.95
CA ILE A 110 -34.97 13.45 -10.12
C ILE A 110 -33.65 13.21 -9.40
N ILE A 111 -32.50 13.58 -10.00
CA ILE A 111 -31.18 13.51 -9.36
C ILE A 111 -31.08 14.37 -8.08
N THR A 112 -32.01 15.32 -7.87
CA THR A 112 -32.05 16.16 -6.67
C THR A 112 -33.00 15.64 -5.60
N MET A 113 -33.72 14.56 -5.85
CA MET A 113 -34.78 14.05 -4.99
C MET A 113 -34.26 12.97 -4.05
N LYS A 114 -34.72 13.02 -2.80
CA LYS A 114 -34.50 11.98 -1.81
C LYS A 114 -35.55 10.88 -1.92
N LYS A 115 -35.26 9.69 -1.36
CA LYS A 115 -36.23 8.58 -1.35
C LYS A 115 -37.54 8.97 -0.65
N GLY A 116 -38.67 8.78 -1.32
CA GLY A 116 -40.01 9.16 -0.85
C GLY A 116 -40.32 10.66 -0.92
N GLU A 117 -39.42 11.47 -1.49
CA GLU A 117 -39.66 12.90 -1.68
C GLU A 117 -40.74 13.12 -2.75
N SER A 118 -41.61 14.10 -2.53
CA SER A 118 -42.51 14.62 -3.56
C SER A 118 -42.25 16.11 -3.79
N ALA A 119 -42.07 16.49 -5.05
CA ALA A 119 -41.76 17.85 -5.45
C ALA A 119 -42.47 18.23 -6.75
N LEU A 120 -42.80 19.52 -6.88
CA LEU A 120 -43.28 20.12 -8.11
C LEU A 120 -42.11 20.80 -8.81
N PHE A 121 -41.83 20.38 -10.04
CA PHE A 121 -40.79 20.97 -10.88
C PHE A 121 -41.42 21.85 -11.93
N THR A 122 -40.91 23.08 -12.10
CA THR A 122 -41.25 23.98 -13.19
C THR A 122 -40.05 24.06 -14.13
N MET A 123 -40.24 23.68 -15.39
CA MET A 123 -39.18 23.53 -16.38
C MET A 123 -39.39 24.53 -17.53
N PRO A 124 -38.36 25.28 -17.93
CA PRO A 124 -38.43 26.08 -19.15
C PRO A 124 -38.49 25.17 -20.40
N PRO A 125 -38.90 25.70 -21.57
CA PRO A 125 -39.12 24.91 -22.77
C PRO A 125 -37.93 24.04 -23.16
N GLU A 126 -36.70 24.53 -23.01
CA GLU A 126 -35.45 23.85 -23.38
C GLU A 126 -35.19 22.58 -22.55
N LEU A 127 -35.73 22.52 -21.33
CA LEU A 127 -35.69 21.34 -20.46
C LEU A 127 -36.99 20.51 -20.53
N GLY A 128 -38.00 20.99 -21.25
CA GLY A 128 -39.28 20.34 -21.47
C GLY A 128 -39.38 19.77 -22.88
N TYR A 129 -40.26 20.36 -23.69
CA TYR A 129 -40.60 19.89 -25.05
C TYR A 129 -40.10 20.82 -26.17
N GLY A 130 -39.34 21.87 -25.84
CA GLY A 130 -38.69 22.76 -26.78
C GLY A 130 -39.63 23.52 -27.72
N ASP A 131 -39.07 23.95 -28.85
CA ASP A 131 -39.71 24.68 -29.94
C ASP A 131 -40.66 23.80 -30.78
N ALA A 132 -40.46 22.48 -30.74
CA ALA A 132 -41.34 21.53 -31.41
C ALA A 132 -42.65 21.29 -30.63
N GLY A 133 -42.62 21.40 -29.29
CA GLY A 133 -43.72 20.97 -28.43
C GLY A 133 -43.92 19.45 -28.48
N CYS A 134 -45.09 18.97 -28.04
CA CYS A 134 -45.53 17.59 -28.24
C CYS A 134 -47.07 17.49 -28.25
N ASP A 135 -47.62 16.28 -28.40
CA ASP A 135 -49.07 16.07 -28.36
C ASP A 135 -49.68 16.63 -27.06
N GLY A 136 -50.40 17.75 -27.18
CA GLY A 136 -51.01 18.47 -26.06
C GLY A 136 -50.14 19.56 -25.40
N VAL A 137 -48.91 19.76 -25.86
CA VAL A 137 -47.99 20.83 -25.39
C VAL A 137 -47.59 21.73 -26.56
N PRO A 138 -47.98 23.01 -26.55
CA PRO A 138 -47.53 23.96 -27.56
C PRO A 138 -46.00 24.17 -27.55
N PRO A 139 -45.42 24.57 -28.68
CA PRO A 139 -44.05 25.10 -28.78
C PRO A 139 -43.72 26.16 -27.73
N ASP A 140 -42.48 26.14 -27.22
CA ASP A 140 -41.89 27.18 -26.37
C ASP A 140 -42.66 27.47 -25.06
N VAL A 141 -43.34 26.45 -24.50
CA VAL A 141 -44.08 26.58 -23.25
C VAL A 141 -43.36 25.89 -22.09
N ALA A 142 -43.31 26.57 -20.94
CA ALA A 142 -42.84 26.00 -19.69
C ALA A 142 -43.85 24.99 -19.14
N VAL A 143 -43.35 23.83 -18.70
CA VAL A 143 -44.18 22.73 -18.18
C VAL A 143 -43.92 22.50 -16.70
N LYS A 144 -44.92 21.97 -15.98
CA LYS A 144 -44.74 21.56 -14.58
C LYS A 144 -45.04 20.09 -14.37
N PHE A 145 -44.18 19.42 -13.60
CA PHE A 145 -44.32 18.01 -13.23
C PHE A 145 -44.35 17.86 -11.72
N GLU A 146 -45.41 17.26 -11.19
CA GLU A 146 -45.45 16.79 -9.80
C GLU A 146 -44.92 15.35 -9.77
N VAL A 147 -43.77 15.14 -9.13
CA VAL A 147 -43.07 13.85 -9.11
C VAL A 147 -42.91 13.38 -7.67
N GLU A 148 -43.12 12.09 -7.44
CA GLU A 148 -42.75 11.40 -6.19
C GLU A 148 -41.73 10.30 -6.49
N LEU A 149 -40.54 10.38 -5.88
CA LEU A 149 -39.48 9.38 -6.04
C LEU A 149 -39.73 8.22 -5.08
N ILE A 150 -40.09 7.05 -5.58
CA ILE A 150 -40.43 5.89 -4.74
C ILE A 150 -39.17 5.19 -4.25
N THR A 151 -38.31 4.79 -5.19
CA THR A 151 -37.03 4.12 -4.93
C THR A 151 -36.16 4.19 -6.18
N TRP A 152 -34.91 3.77 -6.06
CA TRP A 152 -34.05 3.48 -7.20
C TRP A 152 -33.19 2.26 -6.91
N ILE A 153 -32.65 1.67 -7.97
CA ILE A 153 -31.63 0.63 -7.95
C ILE A 153 -30.36 1.28 -8.52
N THR A 154 -29.28 1.22 -7.75
CA THR A 154 -27.99 1.72 -8.23
C THR A 154 -27.44 0.78 -9.29
N VAL A 155 -27.10 1.32 -10.46
CA VAL A 155 -26.61 0.56 -11.61
C VAL A 155 -25.18 0.96 -11.92
N ILE A 156 -24.27 0.00 -11.85
CA ILE A 156 -22.84 0.21 -12.04
C ILE A 156 -22.38 -0.62 -13.22
N ASP A 157 -21.80 0.03 -14.23
CA ASP A 157 -20.98 -0.65 -15.23
C ASP A 157 -19.58 -0.85 -14.67
N ILE A 158 -19.26 -2.07 -14.25
CA ILE A 158 -18.01 -2.38 -13.53
C ILE A 158 -16.80 -2.17 -14.42
N CYS A 159 -16.91 -2.52 -15.71
CA CYS A 159 -15.81 -2.46 -16.66
C CYS A 159 -15.82 -1.18 -17.51
N LYS A 160 -16.89 -0.38 -17.44
CA LYS A 160 -17.12 0.82 -18.26
C LYS A 160 -17.18 0.53 -19.77
N ASP A 161 -17.50 -0.71 -20.14
CA ASP A 161 -17.61 -1.18 -21.51
C ASP A 161 -18.97 -1.86 -21.79
N GLY A 162 -19.90 -1.81 -20.83
CA GLY A 162 -21.19 -2.49 -20.87
C GLY A 162 -21.12 -4.00 -20.63
N GLY A 163 -19.93 -4.55 -20.38
CA GLY A 163 -19.69 -5.98 -20.27
C GLY A 163 -20.21 -6.61 -18.97
N ILE A 164 -20.16 -5.85 -17.86
CA ILE A 164 -20.68 -6.31 -16.56
C ILE A 164 -21.49 -5.18 -15.93
N ILE A 165 -22.81 -5.32 -15.98
CA ILE A 165 -23.72 -4.39 -15.33
C ILE A 165 -24.14 -4.96 -13.98
N LYS A 166 -23.76 -4.29 -12.89
CA LYS A 166 -24.17 -4.62 -11.52
C LYS A 166 -25.34 -3.74 -11.08
N LYS A 167 -26.47 -4.36 -10.75
CA LYS A 167 -27.63 -3.71 -10.13
C LYS A 167 -27.66 -4.03 -8.64
N ILE A 168 -27.47 -3.03 -7.78
CA ILE A 168 -27.45 -3.23 -6.32
C ILE A 168 -28.89 -3.36 -5.80
N LEU A 169 -29.27 -4.57 -5.40
CA LEU A 169 -30.62 -4.89 -4.90
C LEU A 169 -30.75 -4.59 -3.40
N GLU A 170 -29.74 -4.99 -2.63
CA GLU A 170 -29.62 -4.68 -1.21
C GLU A 170 -28.21 -4.15 -0.95
N ARG A 171 -28.12 -3.02 -0.26
CA ARG A 171 -26.84 -2.38 0.03
C ARG A 171 -26.14 -3.11 1.17
N GLY A 172 -24.81 -3.17 1.11
CA GLY A 172 -24.01 -3.73 2.18
C GLY A 172 -24.07 -2.91 3.47
N GLU A 173 -23.76 -3.58 4.58
CA GLU A 173 -23.81 -3.03 5.94
C GLU A 173 -22.57 -2.19 6.30
N ARG A 174 -21.45 -2.44 5.61
CA ARG A 174 -20.15 -1.81 5.86
C ARG A 174 -19.58 -1.25 4.56
N ASP A 175 -18.79 -0.19 4.66
CA ASP A 175 -18.18 0.44 3.48
C ASP A 175 -16.95 -0.31 2.93
N GLU A 176 -16.39 -1.23 3.71
CA GLU A 176 -15.25 -2.06 3.33
C GLU A 176 -15.59 -2.99 2.16
N LYS A 177 -14.61 -3.16 1.28
CA LYS A 177 -14.70 -4.03 0.09
C LYS A 177 -13.54 -5.01 0.09
N PRO A 178 -13.73 -6.23 -0.45
CA PRO A 178 -12.65 -7.19 -0.58
C PRO A 178 -11.51 -6.67 -1.47
N SER A 179 -10.28 -7.04 -1.12
CA SER A 179 -9.10 -6.94 -1.97
C SER A 179 -8.93 -8.17 -2.85
N ASP A 180 -8.04 -8.09 -3.85
CA ASP A 180 -7.70 -9.21 -4.73
C ASP A 180 -7.10 -10.43 -3.99
N LEU A 181 -6.49 -10.21 -2.83
CA LEU A 181 -5.92 -11.28 -2.01
C LEU A 181 -6.94 -11.93 -1.08
N ASP A 182 -8.09 -11.29 -0.85
CA ASP A 182 -9.01 -11.70 0.20
C ASP A 182 -9.71 -13.02 -0.13
N GLU A 183 -10.06 -13.76 0.92
CA GLU A 183 -10.93 -14.92 0.81
C GLU A 183 -12.37 -14.47 1.05
N VAL A 184 -13.22 -14.58 0.04
CA VAL A 184 -14.62 -14.14 0.08
C VAL A 184 -15.55 -15.34 0.26
N LEU A 185 -16.62 -15.16 1.02
CA LEU A 185 -17.76 -16.07 1.09
C LEU A 185 -18.92 -15.46 0.33
N VAL A 186 -19.36 -16.12 -0.75
CA VAL A 186 -20.46 -15.66 -1.59
C VAL A 186 -21.59 -16.67 -1.66
N LYS A 187 -22.80 -16.18 -1.95
CA LYS A 187 -23.91 -16.99 -2.44
C LYS A 187 -24.31 -16.47 -3.80
N TYR A 188 -24.51 -17.36 -4.77
CA TYR A 188 -24.99 -16.92 -6.07
C TYR A 188 -25.87 -17.95 -6.75
N GLN A 189 -26.76 -17.45 -7.61
CA GLN A 189 -27.50 -18.22 -8.59
C GLN A 189 -27.33 -17.57 -9.97
N ALA A 190 -26.75 -18.32 -10.90
CA ALA A 190 -26.55 -17.91 -12.28
C ALA A 190 -27.64 -18.50 -13.16
N THR A 191 -28.29 -17.66 -13.97
CA THR A 191 -29.39 -17.99 -14.86
C THR A 191 -29.18 -17.44 -16.27
N LEU A 192 -29.73 -18.13 -17.27
CA LEU A 192 -29.87 -17.61 -18.64
C LEU A 192 -31.04 -16.62 -18.73
N GLU A 193 -31.15 -15.92 -19.86
CA GLU A 193 -32.26 -14.97 -20.12
C GLU A 193 -33.65 -15.64 -20.05
N ASP A 194 -33.74 -16.93 -20.39
CA ASP A 194 -34.98 -17.71 -20.30
C ASP A 194 -35.31 -18.19 -18.87
N GLY A 195 -34.44 -17.92 -17.89
CA GLY A 195 -34.55 -18.33 -16.50
C GLY A 195 -33.97 -19.71 -16.18
N THR A 196 -33.40 -20.42 -17.15
CA THR A 196 -32.70 -21.68 -16.89
C THR A 196 -31.53 -21.46 -15.92
N ILE A 197 -31.49 -22.20 -14.82
CA ILE A 197 -30.39 -22.12 -13.83
C ILE A 197 -29.17 -22.86 -14.39
N ILE A 198 -28.06 -22.14 -14.51
CA ILE A 198 -26.75 -22.64 -14.94
C ILE A 198 -25.99 -23.24 -13.76
N LYS A 199 -25.97 -22.51 -12.64
CA LYS A 199 -25.25 -22.89 -11.42
C LYS A 199 -25.79 -22.15 -10.21
N GLU A 200 -25.77 -22.83 -9.07
CA GLU A 200 -26.12 -22.24 -7.77
C GLU A 200 -25.13 -22.71 -6.71
N THR A 201 -24.80 -21.84 -5.77
CA THR A 201 -23.97 -22.21 -4.61
C THR A 201 -24.74 -23.07 -3.62
N PRO A 202 -24.05 -23.92 -2.83
CA PRO A 202 -24.62 -24.53 -1.64
C PRO A 202 -25.25 -23.51 -0.68
N GLY A 203 -26.15 -23.97 0.21
CA GLY A 203 -26.91 -23.08 1.10
C GLY A 203 -26.05 -22.29 2.11
N ASP A 204 -24.90 -22.83 2.50
CA ASP A 204 -23.86 -22.19 3.31
C ASP A 204 -22.99 -21.21 2.51
N GLY A 205 -22.97 -21.32 1.18
CA GLY A 205 -22.22 -20.47 0.26
C GLY A 205 -20.99 -21.15 -0.31
N MET A 206 -20.10 -20.35 -0.88
CA MET A 206 -18.87 -20.77 -1.54
C MET A 206 -17.74 -19.83 -1.12
N GLU A 207 -16.67 -20.37 -0.54
CA GLU A 207 -15.44 -19.62 -0.26
C GLU A 207 -14.47 -19.73 -1.45
N PHE A 208 -13.84 -18.61 -1.82
CA PHE A 208 -12.74 -18.60 -2.80
C PHE A 208 -11.84 -17.37 -2.60
N TYR A 209 -10.59 -17.45 -3.07
CA TYR A 209 -9.68 -16.31 -3.13
C TYR A 209 -9.98 -15.47 -4.37
N VAL A 210 -10.11 -14.15 -4.21
CA VAL A 210 -10.51 -13.27 -5.33
C VAL A 210 -9.60 -13.41 -6.54
N ASN A 211 -8.28 -13.46 -6.33
CA ASN A 211 -7.27 -13.65 -7.39
C ASN A 211 -7.36 -14.98 -8.13
N ASP A 212 -7.75 -16.06 -7.45
CA ASP A 212 -7.93 -17.37 -8.09
C ASP A 212 -9.16 -17.36 -9.00
N GLY A 213 -10.11 -16.46 -8.72
CA GLY A 213 -11.39 -16.38 -9.38
C GLY A 213 -12.30 -17.55 -9.06
N HIS A 214 -13.57 -17.45 -9.47
CA HIS A 214 -14.52 -18.54 -9.33
C HIS A 214 -15.64 -18.43 -10.37
N PHE A 215 -16.07 -19.57 -10.92
CA PHE A 215 -17.16 -19.71 -11.90
C PHE A 215 -16.93 -19.00 -13.25
N CYS A 216 -16.84 -17.67 -13.27
CA CYS A 216 -16.50 -16.86 -14.45
C CYS A 216 -15.74 -15.58 -14.05
N PRO A 217 -15.02 -14.94 -14.98
CA PRO A 217 -14.27 -13.70 -14.70
C PRO A 217 -15.10 -12.58 -14.08
N ALA A 218 -16.40 -12.49 -14.43
CA ALA A 218 -17.28 -11.47 -13.90
C ALA A 218 -17.48 -11.55 -12.38
N LEU A 219 -17.41 -12.75 -11.79
CA LEU A 219 -17.68 -12.94 -10.37
C LEU A 219 -16.61 -12.24 -9.52
N ALA A 220 -15.33 -12.50 -9.82
CA ALA A 220 -14.20 -11.87 -9.13
C ALA A 220 -14.20 -10.34 -9.30
N LYS A 221 -14.48 -9.86 -10.53
CA LYS A 221 -14.60 -8.41 -10.82
C LYS A 221 -15.75 -7.76 -10.08
N ALA A 222 -16.86 -8.48 -9.88
CA ALA A 222 -18.00 -7.95 -9.15
C ALA A 222 -17.73 -7.88 -7.65
N VAL A 223 -17.22 -8.94 -7.02
CA VAL A 223 -17.07 -9.01 -5.55
C VAL A 223 -16.18 -7.91 -4.98
N VAL A 224 -15.11 -7.50 -5.67
CA VAL A 224 -14.24 -6.38 -5.25
C VAL A 224 -14.93 -5.02 -5.27
N THR A 225 -16.07 -4.90 -5.96
CA THR A 225 -16.91 -3.70 -5.96
C THR A 225 -18.03 -3.76 -4.93
N MET A 226 -18.26 -4.93 -4.32
CA MET A 226 -19.36 -5.18 -3.40
C MET A 226 -18.95 -4.90 -1.96
N LYS A 227 -19.92 -4.45 -1.17
CA LYS A 227 -19.81 -4.24 0.27
C LYS A 227 -20.26 -5.48 1.05
N TRP A 228 -19.82 -5.59 2.30
CA TRP A 228 -20.23 -6.69 3.19
C TRP A 228 -21.76 -6.80 3.27
N GLY A 229 -22.32 -7.98 2.98
CA GLY A 229 -23.76 -8.23 2.99
C GLY A 229 -24.51 -7.75 1.74
N GLU A 230 -23.85 -7.04 0.81
CA GLU A 230 -24.47 -6.53 -0.42
C GLU A 230 -25.06 -7.68 -1.26
N LYS A 231 -26.27 -7.46 -1.78
CA LYS A 231 -26.89 -8.30 -2.80
C LYS A 231 -27.02 -7.51 -4.09
N ALA A 232 -26.58 -8.10 -5.18
CA ALA A 232 -26.62 -7.48 -6.48
C ALA A 232 -27.02 -8.49 -7.56
N LYS A 233 -27.67 -7.98 -8.60
CA LYS A 233 -27.91 -8.72 -9.83
C LYS A 233 -26.91 -8.28 -10.88
N LEU A 234 -26.11 -9.21 -11.37
CA LEU A 234 -25.16 -8.98 -12.45
C LEU A 234 -25.80 -9.37 -13.78
N ILE A 235 -25.64 -8.52 -14.79
CA ILE A 235 -25.91 -8.84 -16.19
C ILE A 235 -24.56 -8.90 -16.87
N VAL A 236 -24.15 -10.10 -17.30
CA VAL A 236 -22.81 -10.42 -17.74
C VAL A 236 -22.81 -10.77 -19.21
N GLN A 237 -22.10 -9.96 -20.00
CA GLN A 237 -21.89 -10.22 -21.42
C GLN A 237 -20.92 -11.40 -21.63
N PRO A 238 -21.00 -12.09 -22.78
CA PRO A 238 -20.27 -13.33 -23.02
C PRO A 238 -18.78 -13.28 -22.71
N GLN A 239 -18.09 -12.19 -23.05
CA GLN A 239 -16.65 -12.02 -22.86
C GLN A 239 -16.20 -12.06 -21.38
N TYR A 240 -17.10 -11.79 -20.44
CA TYR A 240 -16.85 -11.88 -19.00
C TYR A 240 -17.52 -13.09 -18.33
N ALA A 241 -18.30 -13.85 -19.11
CA ALA A 241 -18.89 -15.12 -18.73
C ALA A 241 -18.00 -16.28 -19.24
N PHE A 242 -18.35 -16.86 -20.38
CA PHE A 242 -17.68 -18.03 -20.97
C PHE A 242 -17.31 -17.86 -22.46
N GLY A 243 -17.46 -16.66 -23.01
CA GLY A 243 -17.37 -16.35 -24.44
C GLY A 243 -16.06 -15.70 -24.90
N GLY A 244 -14.92 -16.08 -24.32
CA GLY A 244 -13.57 -15.65 -24.75
C GLY A 244 -12.64 -16.85 -24.93
N GLU A 245 -11.79 -16.79 -25.97
CA GLU A 245 -10.80 -17.78 -26.47
C GLU A 245 -10.85 -19.21 -25.89
N ASP A 246 -11.14 -20.17 -26.79
CA ASP A 246 -10.97 -21.64 -26.87
C ASP A 246 -10.55 -22.52 -25.66
N ASN A 247 -10.03 -22.00 -24.55
CA ASN A 247 -9.53 -22.73 -23.40
C ASN A 247 -10.52 -22.91 -22.23
N LEU A 248 -11.72 -22.30 -22.27
CA LEU A 248 -12.77 -22.49 -21.24
C LEU A 248 -13.87 -23.50 -21.65
N LEU A 249 -13.79 -24.06 -22.86
CA LEU A 249 -14.77 -25.01 -23.41
C LEU A 249 -14.85 -26.35 -22.66
N SER A 250 -13.84 -26.72 -21.88
CA SER A 250 -13.83 -28.00 -21.14
C SER A 250 -14.55 -27.97 -19.79
N ALA A 251 -15.04 -26.79 -19.34
CA ALA A 251 -15.69 -26.61 -18.04
C ALA A 251 -17.08 -25.94 -18.13
N LEU A 252 -17.64 -25.79 -19.33
CA LEU A 252 -19.03 -25.38 -19.49
C LEU A 252 -19.94 -26.49 -18.93
N PRO A 253 -20.90 -26.17 -18.05
CA PRO A 253 -22.09 -27.02 -17.93
C PRO A 253 -22.63 -27.21 -19.34
N HIS A 254 -22.93 -28.46 -19.75
CA HIS A 254 -23.26 -28.83 -21.13
C HIS A 254 -24.46 -28.08 -21.76
N ASP A 255 -25.09 -27.18 -21.02
CA ASP A 255 -26.37 -26.54 -21.31
C ASP A 255 -26.30 -25.01 -21.53
N VAL A 256 -25.11 -24.39 -21.59
CA VAL A 256 -24.98 -22.94 -21.86
C VAL A 256 -24.67 -22.67 -23.34
N PRO A 257 -25.56 -22.02 -24.11
CA PRO A 257 -25.28 -21.69 -25.51
C PRO A 257 -24.10 -20.73 -25.64
N PRO A 258 -23.27 -20.85 -26.69
CA PRO A 258 -22.20 -19.89 -26.97
C PRO A 258 -22.75 -18.45 -27.08
N ASN A 259 -21.97 -17.47 -26.63
CA ASN A 259 -22.34 -16.06 -26.66
C ASN A 259 -23.62 -15.69 -25.88
N SER A 260 -24.00 -16.50 -24.89
CA SER A 260 -25.12 -16.18 -24.01
C SER A 260 -24.78 -15.07 -23.01
N VAL A 261 -25.71 -14.14 -22.83
CA VAL A 261 -25.73 -13.22 -21.68
C VAL A 261 -26.20 -14.01 -20.46
N ILE A 262 -25.54 -13.80 -19.32
CA ILE A 262 -25.86 -14.50 -18.07
C ILE A 262 -26.29 -13.48 -17.03
N SER A 263 -27.35 -13.83 -16.30
CA SER A 263 -27.80 -13.11 -15.11
C SER A 263 -27.27 -13.82 -13.86
N ILE A 264 -26.64 -13.11 -12.93
CA ILE A 264 -26.15 -13.71 -11.67
C ILE A 264 -26.73 -12.92 -10.50
N ASP A 265 -27.61 -13.54 -9.72
CA ASP A 265 -28.01 -13.01 -8.43
C ASP A 265 -26.92 -13.37 -7.42
N LEU A 266 -26.19 -12.37 -6.93
CA LEU A 266 -24.98 -12.51 -6.13
C LEU A 266 -25.14 -11.82 -4.77
N GLN A 267 -24.72 -12.50 -3.71
CA GLN A 267 -24.58 -11.95 -2.37
C GLN A 267 -23.14 -12.11 -1.89
N LEU A 268 -22.51 -11.02 -1.46
CA LEU A 268 -21.27 -11.08 -0.69
C LEU A 268 -21.62 -11.25 0.79
N VAL A 269 -21.47 -12.47 1.33
CA VAL A 269 -21.88 -12.79 2.70
C VAL A 269 -20.87 -12.22 3.70
N SER A 270 -19.58 -12.46 3.46
CA SER A 270 -18.46 -12.00 4.28
C SER A 270 -17.16 -12.15 3.51
N PHE A 271 -16.07 -11.59 4.03
CA PHE A 271 -14.73 -11.87 3.54
C PHE A 271 -13.71 -11.82 4.69
N LYS A 272 -12.59 -12.53 4.51
CA LYS A 272 -11.46 -12.57 5.43
C LYS A 272 -10.30 -11.80 4.78
N PRO A 273 -9.95 -10.61 5.29
CA PRO A 273 -8.87 -9.79 4.72
C PRO A 273 -7.53 -10.52 4.73
N ILE A 274 -6.79 -10.46 3.62
CA ILE A 274 -5.44 -11.03 3.50
C ILE A 274 -4.47 -9.93 3.08
N ILE A 275 -3.47 -9.72 3.94
CA ILE A 275 -2.50 -8.63 3.81
C ILE A 275 -1.14 -9.23 3.50
N ASP A 276 -0.51 -8.80 2.40
CA ASP A 276 0.92 -9.01 2.17
C ASP A 276 1.72 -8.06 3.07
N ILE A 277 2.35 -8.62 4.10
CA ILE A 277 3.04 -7.85 5.15
C ILE A 277 4.37 -7.31 4.65
N THR A 278 5.05 -8.07 3.80
CA THR A 278 6.40 -7.74 3.32
C THR A 278 6.38 -7.05 1.96
N GLY A 279 5.27 -7.13 1.22
CA GLY A 279 5.10 -6.56 -0.13
C GLY A 279 5.85 -7.33 -1.23
N ASP A 280 6.58 -8.38 -0.86
CA ASP A 280 7.27 -9.31 -1.76
C ASP A 280 6.55 -10.66 -1.85
N SER A 281 5.32 -10.75 -1.34
CA SER A 281 4.46 -11.94 -1.38
C SER A 281 5.05 -13.16 -0.68
N LYS A 282 5.87 -12.93 0.35
CA LYS A 282 6.50 -13.99 1.17
C LYS A 282 5.92 -14.11 2.57
N VAL A 283 5.28 -13.08 3.09
CA VAL A 283 4.61 -13.13 4.40
C VAL A 283 3.21 -12.57 4.28
N PHE A 284 2.21 -13.42 4.50
CA PHE A 284 0.80 -13.04 4.46
C PHE A 284 0.17 -13.13 5.84
N LYS A 285 -0.74 -12.20 6.14
CA LYS A 285 -1.59 -12.24 7.33
C LYS A 285 -3.06 -12.28 6.90
N LYS A 286 -3.75 -13.37 7.21
CA LYS A 286 -5.20 -13.54 7.04
C LYS A 286 -5.89 -13.28 8.36
N ILE A 287 -6.73 -12.25 8.42
CA ILE A 287 -7.43 -11.87 9.65
C ILE A 287 -8.63 -12.80 9.85
N LEU A 288 -8.67 -13.52 10.96
CA LEU A 288 -9.80 -14.39 11.36
C LEU A 288 -10.79 -13.64 12.25
N LYS A 289 -10.27 -12.79 13.13
CA LYS A 289 -11.05 -11.94 14.03
C LYS A 289 -10.34 -10.60 14.17
N GLU A 290 -11.06 -9.51 13.88
CA GLU A 290 -10.56 -8.15 14.09
C GLU A 290 -10.26 -7.91 15.57
N GLY A 291 -9.12 -7.26 15.83
CA GLY A 291 -8.78 -6.77 17.16
C GLY A 291 -9.48 -5.45 17.51
N GLU A 292 -9.37 -5.06 18.77
CA GLU A 292 -9.99 -3.85 19.31
C GLU A 292 -9.07 -2.64 19.17
N GLY A 293 -9.68 -1.47 18.90
CA GLY A 293 -8.98 -0.20 18.81
C GLY A 293 -8.16 -0.02 17.53
N THR A 294 -7.33 1.04 17.53
CA THR A 294 -6.49 1.44 16.38
C THR A 294 -5.00 1.27 16.68
N ILE A 295 -4.65 0.74 17.85
CA ILE A 295 -3.27 0.64 18.32
C ILE A 295 -2.66 -0.68 17.83
N THR A 296 -1.62 -0.57 17.03
CA THR A 296 -0.70 -1.64 16.66
C THR A 296 0.66 -1.44 17.34
N ALA A 297 1.51 -2.47 17.37
CA ALA A 297 2.84 -2.36 17.95
C ALA A 297 3.76 -1.45 17.11
N ASN A 298 4.72 -0.77 17.74
CA ASN A 298 5.84 -0.10 17.07
C ASN A 298 7.13 -0.93 17.21
N GLU A 299 8.18 -0.56 16.48
CA GLU A 299 9.51 -1.16 16.66
C GLU A 299 10.01 -0.96 18.09
N GLY A 300 10.39 -2.07 18.73
CA GLY A 300 10.79 -2.10 20.14
C GLY A 300 9.64 -2.15 21.15
N ALA A 301 8.40 -2.29 20.69
CA ALA A 301 7.27 -2.60 21.56
C ALA A 301 7.41 -3.99 22.16
N THR A 302 6.94 -4.15 23.40
CA THR A 302 6.77 -5.46 24.02
C THR A 302 5.39 -5.99 23.67
N VAL A 303 5.34 -7.14 23.01
CA VAL A 303 4.10 -7.80 22.59
C VAL A 303 3.96 -9.14 23.30
N THR A 304 2.73 -9.52 23.61
CA THR A 304 2.40 -10.83 24.18
C THR A 304 1.42 -11.55 23.28
N ILE A 305 1.82 -12.73 22.79
CA ILE A 305 1.04 -13.52 21.84
C ILE A 305 0.83 -14.96 22.33
N ALA A 306 -0.31 -15.54 21.96
CA ALA A 306 -0.52 -16.99 21.96
C ALA A 306 -0.53 -17.47 20.51
N TYR A 307 0.01 -18.66 20.24
CA TYR A 307 0.00 -19.19 18.88
C TYR A 307 0.12 -20.71 18.78
N VAL A 308 -0.34 -21.24 17.64
CA VAL A 308 -0.04 -22.59 17.14
C VAL A 308 0.79 -22.44 15.86
N ALA A 309 1.95 -23.08 15.82
CA ALA A 309 2.83 -23.08 14.65
C ALA A 309 2.79 -24.44 13.95
N GLN A 310 2.48 -24.42 12.67
CA GLN A 310 2.23 -25.60 11.83
C GLN A 310 2.99 -25.53 10.51
N LEU A 311 3.25 -26.68 9.92
CA LEU A 311 3.64 -26.81 8.52
C LEU A 311 2.40 -26.69 7.62
N GLU A 312 2.61 -26.45 6.33
CA GLU A 312 1.52 -26.34 5.33
C GLU A 312 0.63 -27.60 5.26
N ASN A 313 1.15 -28.77 5.64
CA ASN A 313 0.38 -30.01 5.73
C ASN A 313 -0.44 -30.17 7.03
N GLY A 314 -0.48 -29.14 7.88
CA GLY A 314 -1.18 -29.13 9.17
C GLY A 314 -0.40 -29.72 10.35
N THR A 315 0.83 -30.21 10.14
CA THR A 315 1.65 -30.76 11.24
C THR A 315 2.07 -29.65 12.19
N THR A 316 1.60 -29.70 13.44
CA THR A 316 1.99 -28.73 14.47
C THR A 316 3.39 -29.04 15.02
N TYR A 317 4.28 -28.06 15.02
CA TYR A 317 5.65 -28.20 15.52
C TYR A 317 5.95 -27.38 16.78
N GLU A 318 5.16 -26.32 17.07
CA GLU A 318 5.30 -25.51 18.29
C GLU A 318 3.94 -24.92 18.72
N LYS A 319 3.73 -24.73 20.03
CA LYS A 319 2.56 -24.04 20.61
C LYS A 319 2.99 -23.17 21.79
N ARG A 320 2.38 -21.99 21.95
CA ARG A 320 2.60 -21.07 23.09
C ARG A 320 1.28 -20.44 23.51
N GLY A 321 1.11 -20.16 24.81
CA GLY A 321 -0.07 -19.43 25.33
C GLY A 321 -1.40 -20.16 25.26
N LEU A 322 -1.41 -21.44 24.90
CA LEU A 322 -2.60 -22.29 24.76
C LEU A 322 -2.51 -23.46 25.74
N ASP A 323 -3.64 -24.10 26.06
CA ASP A 323 -3.70 -25.30 26.92
C ASP A 323 -3.03 -25.12 28.30
N GLY A 324 -3.04 -23.90 28.85
CA GLY A 324 -2.40 -23.56 30.13
C GLY A 324 -0.90 -23.28 30.04
N MET A 325 -0.30 -23.29 28.83
CA MET A 325 1.07 -22.85 28.61
C MET A 325 1.19 -21.33 28.73
N GLN A 326 2.36 -20.83 29.14
CA GLN A 326 2.59 -19.39 29.18
C GLN A 326 2.61 -18.80 27.77
N PRO A 327 1.97 -17.64 27.56
CA PRO A 327 2.12 -16.85 26.34
C PRO A 327 3.57 -16.48 26.07
N LEU A 328 3.89 -16.22 24.79
CA LEU A 328 5.19 -15.70 24.42
C LEU A 328 5.16 -14.18 24.51
N THR A 329 5.99 -13.61 25.39
CA THR A 329 6.27 -12.18 25.42
C THR A 329 7.64 -11.92 24.81
N PHE A 330 7.71 -11.03 23.82
CA PHE A 330 8.95 -10.65 23.16
C PHE A 330 8.93 -9.17 22.75
N VAL A 331 10.10 -8.64 22.38
CA VAL A 331 10.26 -7.27 21.89
C VAL A 331 10.42 -7.29 20.37
N THR A 332 9.63 -6.49 19.66
CA THR A 332 9.65 -6.39 18.20
C THR A 332 10.97 -5.76 17.68
N ASP A 333 11.40 -6.10 16.46
CA ASP A 333 12.71 -5.75 15.87
C ASP A 333 13.93 -6.19 16.71
N GLU A 334 13.78 -7.23 17.53
CA GLU A 334 14.91 -7.79 18.31
C GLU A 334 15.31 -9.21 17.90
N GLU A 335 14.80 -9.74 16.79
CA GLU A 335 15.08 -11.10 16.30
C GLU A 335 14.92 -12.16 17.41
N GLN A 336 13.97 -11.95 18.32
CA GLN A 336 13.64 -12.90 19.38
C GLN A 336 12.75 -14.03 18.82
N VAL A 337 12.10 -13.76 17.69
CA VAL A 337 11.27 -14.68 16.92
C VAL A 337 11.67 -14.68 15.44
N LEU A 338 11.03 -15.52 14.63
CA LEU A 338 11.20 -15.53 13.18
C LEU A 338 10.89 -14.15 12.58
N ALA A 339 11.67 -13.72 11.59
CA ALA A 339 11.51 -12.41 10.95
C ALA A 339 10.08 -12.21 10.41
N GLY A 340 9.50 -13.24 9.78
CA GLY A 340 8.13 -13.18 9.27
C GLY A 340 7.07 -13.07 10.37
N LEU A 341 7.31 -13.70 11.53
CA LEU A 341 6.40 -13.59 12.68
C LEU A 341 6.52 -12.20 13.31
N ASP A 342 7.75 -11.70 13.47
CA ASP A 342 8.01 -10.35 14.01
C ASP A 342 7.30 -9.27 13.18
N CYS A 343 7.49 -9.29 11.86
CA CYS A 343 6.88 -8.34 10.94
C CYS A 343 5.34 -8.42 10.97
N ALA A 344 4.78 -9.63 10.97
CA ALA A 344 3.34 -9.80 10.96
C ALA A 344 2.68 -9.34 12.27
N VAL A 345 3.29 -9.66 13.42
CA VAL A 345 2.79 -9.29 14.76
C VAL A 345 2.77 -7.78 14.96
N ILE A 346 3.71 -7.04 14.37
CA ILE A 346 3.73 -5.56 14.40
C ILE A 346 2.43 -4.98 13.83
N THR A 347 1.83 -5.63 12.83
CA THR A 347 0.59 -5.16 12.18
C THR A 347 -0.69 -5.56 12.90
N MET A 348 -0.61 -6.36 13.97
CA MET A 348 -1.78 -6.86 14.68
C MET A 348 -2.29 -5.87 15.72
N LYS A 349 -3.61 -5.81 15.90
CA LYS A 349 -4.28 -5.10 16.99
C LYS A 349 -4.46 -6.01 18.21
N LYS A 350 -4.65 -5.42 19.39
CA LYS A 350 -4.95 -6.18 20.62
C LYS A 350 -6.25 -6.97 20.46
N GLY A 351 -6.24 -8.26 20.77
CA GLY A 351 -7.36 -9.19 20.60
C GLY A 351 -7.57 -9.72 19.17
N GLU A 352 -6.73 -9.31 18.21
CA GLU A 352 -6.77 -9.81 16.84
C GLU A 352 -6.36 -11.29 16.80
N GLN A 353 -7.09 -12.10 16.03
CA GLN A 353 -6.71 -13.46 15.70
C GLN A 353 -6.47 -13.57 14.20
N ALA A 354 -5.32 -14.10 13.81
CA ALA A 354 -4.91 -14.16 12.42
C ALA A 354 -4.12 -15.43 12.10
N VAL A 355 -4.20 -15.86 10.85
CA VAL A 355 -3.31 -16.88 10.28
C VAL A 355 -2.18 -16.17 9.53
N ILE A 356 -0.94 -16.40 9.94
CA ILE A 356 0.25 -15.84 9.34
C ILE A 356 0.95 -16.93 8.55
N THR A 357 1.10 -16.73 7.24
CA THR A 357 1.80 -17.63 6.35
C THR A 357 3.16 -17.06 6.03
N ILE A 358 4.22 -17.80 6.35
CA ILE A 358 5.62 -17.34 6.27
C ILE A 358 6.38 -18.24 5.30
N ASN A 359 6.90 -17.68 4.22
CA ASN A 359 7.85 -18.35 3.34
C ASN A 359 9.18 -18.58 4.06
N HIS A 360 9.90 -19.65 3.70
CA HIS A 360 11.14 -20.06 4.37
C HIS A 360 12.20 -18.96 4.48
N GLU A 361 12.27 -18.01 3.55
CA GLU A 361 13.22 -16.88 3.62
C GLU A 361 13.04 -15.99 4.85
N TYR A 362 11.81 -15.86 5.34
CA TYR A 362 11.45 -15.15 6.58
C TYR A 362 11.24 -16.10 7.77
N GLY A 363 11.40 -17.42 7.54
CA GLY A 363 11.27 -18.50 8.51
C GLY A 363 12.61 -19.12 8.87
N PHE A 364 12.70 -20.46 8.80
CA PHE A 364 13.91 -21.21 9.15
C PHE A 364 14.96 -21.32 8.02
N GLY A 365 14.70 -20.73 6.87
CA GLY A 365 15.60 -20.78 5.71
C GLY A 365 15.81 -22.19 5.19
N SER A 366 17.03 -22.48 4.76
CA SER A 366 17.43 -23.77 4.16
C SER A 366 17.93 -24.79 5.18
N GLN A 367 17.60 -24.62 6.46
CA GLN A 367 18.07 -25.51 7.53
C GLN A 367 16.92 -26.33 8.10
N GLU A 368 17.23 -27.57 8.46
CA GLU A 368 16.33 -28.40 9.25
C GLU A 368 16.38 -27.93 10.71
N VAL A 369 15.20 -27.80 11.33
CA VAL A 369 15.10 -27.32 12.71
C VAL A 369 14.23 -28.27 13.54
N GLN A 370 14.83 -28.87 14.56
CA GLN A 370 14.10 -29.63 15.57
C GLN A 370 13.30 -28.68 16.47
N ARG A 371 11.99 -28.92 16.59
CA ARG A 371 11.09 -28.21 17.52
C ARG A 371 10.48 -29.17 18.53
N ASP A 372 9.74 -28.61 19.48
CA ASP A 372 9.19 -29.32 20.63
C ASP A 372 8.28 -30.49 20.20
N LEU A 373 7.52 -30.33 19.10
CA LEU A 373 6.53 -31.32 18.66
C LEU A 373 6.91 -32.04 17.36
N ALA A 374 7.70 -31.42 16.48
CA ALA A 374 8.08 -32.01 15.20
C ALA A 374 9.39 -31.42 14.65
N ILE A 375 9.93 -32.06 13.62
CA ILE A 375 11.04 -31.52 12.82
C ILE A 375 10.45 -30.64 11.73
N VAL A 376 11.01 -29.45 11.55
CA VAL A 376 10.71 -28.56 10.43
C VAL A 376 11.74 -28.78 9.34
N PRO A 377 11.34 -29.29 8.16
CA PRO A 377 12.25 -29.50 7.04
C PRO A 377 12.84 -28.18 6.51
N PRO A 378 14.01 -28.23 5.82
CA PRO A 378 14.54 -27.09 5.08
C PRO A 378 13.54 -26.51 4.09
N CYS A 379 13.60 -25.20 3.88
CA CYS A 379 12.78 -24.48 2.90
C CYS A 379 11.26 -24.63 3.10
N SER A 380 10.81 -24.93 4.33
CA SER A 380 9.39 -25.11 4.64
C SER A 380 8.65 -23.77 4.70
N LYS A 381 7.44 -23.75 4.13
CA LYS A 381 6.44 -22.72 4.37
C LYS A 381 5.75 -22.99 5.70
N LEU A 382 5.66 -21.97 6.53
CA LEU A 382 5.18 -22.05 7.91
C LEU A 382 3.83 -21.36 8.04
N VAL A 383 2.95 -21.91 8.86
CA VAL A 383 1.63 -21.37 9.15
C VAL A 383 1.52 -21.16 10.65
N TYR A 384 1.22 -19.93 11.07
CA TYR A 384 1.04 -19.57 12.47
C TYR A 384 -0.39 -19.08 12.68
N GLU A 385 -1.16 -19.76 13.52
CA GLU A 385 -2.41 -19.23 14.05
C GLU A 385 -2.07 -18.43 15.30
N VAL A 386 -2.21 -17.10 15.27
CA VAL A 386 -1.76 -16.19 16.33
C VAL A 386 -2.93 -15.41 16.90
N GLU A 387 -2.94 -15.29 18.22
CA GLU A 387 -3.78 -14.36 18.97
C GLU A 387 -2.91 -13.31 19.67
N MET A 388 -3.19 -12.04 19.38
CA MET A 388 -2.54 -10.91 20.04
C MET A 388 -3.21 -10.65 21.40
N LEU A 389 -2.50 -10.93 22.50
CA LEU A 389 -3.06 -10.77 23.85
C LEU A 389 -2.82 -9.37 24.42
N ASP A 390 -1.61 -8.83 24.27
CA ASP A 390 -1.26 -7.53 24.82
C ASP A 390 -0.16 -6.81 24.03
N ILE A 391 -0.21 -5.48 24.03
CA ILE A 391 0.73 -4.60 23.35
C ILE A 391 1.14 -3.49 24.31
N ILE A 392 2.44 -3.41 24.60
CA ILE A 392 3.06 -2.31 25.35
C ILE A 392 4.00 -1.59 24.39
N LYS A 393 3.53 -0.44 23.86
CA LYS A 393 4.33 0.39 22.96
C LYS A 393 5.59 0.90 23.64
N GLU A 394 6.68 0.98 22.87
CA GLU A 394 7.81 1.77 23.30
C GLU A 394 7.43 3.24 23.21
N LYS A 395 7.56 3.97 24.33
CA LYS A 395 7.29 5.40 24.39
C LYS A 395 8.17 6.13 23.37
N ALA A 396 7.59 7.09 22.66
CA ALA A 396 8.38 7.95 21.79
C ALA A 396 9.21 8.95 22.60
N PRO A 397 10.32 9.49 22.06
CA PRO A 397 11.16 10.44 22.79
C PRO A 397 10.39 11.64 23.36
N TRP A 398 9.39 12.18 22.65
CA TRP A 398 8.58 13.32 23.11
C TRP A 398 7.59 12.98 24.23
N GLU A 399 7.28 11.70 24.46
CA GLU A 399 6.39 11.23 25.55
C GLU A 399 7.14 11.03 26.87
N MET A 400 8.47 11.06 26.82
CA MET A 400 9.34 10.87 27.97
C MET A 400 9.77 12.22 28.57
N ASN A 401 9.83 12.30 29.89
CA ASN A 401 10.54 13.39 30.56
C ASN A 401 12.06 13.17 30.54
N ASN A 402 12.85 14.18 30.89
CA ASN A 402 14.32 14.10 30.85
C ASN A 402 14.91 12.95 31.67
N LYS A 403 14.33 12.66 32.84
CA LYS A 403 14.77 11.55 33.69
C LYS A 403 14.50 10.19 33.04
N GLU A 404 13.29 9.99 32.51
CA GLU A 404 12.91 8.79 31.78
C GLU A 404 13.80 8.57 30.54
N ARG A 405 14.15 9.65 29.81
CA ARG A 405 15.07 9.57 28.66
C ARG A 405 16.46 9.09 29.07
N ILE A 406 17.00 9.63 30.15
CA ILE A 406 18.32 9.23 30.66
C ILE A 406 18.29 7.76 31.10
N GLU A 407 17.28 7.35 31.87
CA GLU A 407 17.12 5.95 32.30
C GLU A 407 16.96 5.00 31.10
N ALA A 408 16.15 5.37 30.11
CA ALA A 408 15.98 4.60 28.88
C ALA A 408 17.28 4.49 28.07
N ALA A 409 18.04 5.59 27.94
CA ALA A 409 19.34 5.59 27.28
C ALA A 409 20.35 4.67 27.99
N GLU A 410 20.39 4.69 29.32
CA GLU A 410 21.26 3.80 30.10
C GLU A 410 20.89 2.33 29.91
N GLN A 411 19.59 2.01 29.96
CA GLN A 411 19.10 0.66 29.72
C GLN A 411 19.48 0.18 28.31
N LYS A 412 19.23 0.98 27.26
CA LYS A 412 19.58 0.61 25.88
C LYS A 412 21.10 0.46 25.69
N LYS A 413 21.91 1.30 26.33
CA LYS A 413 23.38 1.13 26.33
C LYS A 413 23.78 -0.21 26.95
N GLU A 414 23.16 -0.62 28.05
CA GLU A 414 23.49 -1.88 28.71
C GLU A 414 23.03 -3.11 27.90
N GLU A 415 21.85 -3.04 27.27
CA GLU A 415 21.43 -4.03 26.27
C GLU A 415 22.47 -4.15 25.13
N GLY A 416 22.96 -3.01 24.64
CA GLY A 416 24.03 -2.94 23.64
C GLY A 416 25.33 -3.60 24.12
N ASN A 417 25.74 -3.36 25.37
CA ASN A 417 26.92 -3.96 25.99
C ASN A 417 26.80 -5.48 26.06
N HIS A 418 25.62 -5.97 26.46
CA HIS A 418 25.32 -7.39 26.49
C HIS A 418 25.47 -7.97 25.08
N LEU A 419 24.79 -7.41 24.07
CA LEU A 419 24.86 -7.87 22.67
C LEU A 419 26.29 -7.85 22.10
N PHE A 420 27.06 -6.80 22.40
CA PHE A 420 28.45 -6.69 21.99
C PHE A 420 29.30 -7.83 22.52
N LYS A 421 29.07 -8.23 23.78
CA LYS A 421 29.76 -9.37 24.42
C LYS A 421 29.46 -10.70 23.73
N TYR A 422 28.24 -10.90 23.21
CA TYR A 422 27.87 -12.08 22.43
C TYR A 422 28.26 -12.00 20.95
N GLY A 423 28.97 -10.95 20.52
CA GLY A 423 29.40 -10.80 19.13
C GLY A 423 28.30 -10.35 18.16
N LYS A 424 27.11 -9.97 18.67
CA LYS A 424 26.00 -9.45 17.86
C LYS A 424 26.18 -7.96 17.57
N TYR A 425 27.22 -7.61 16.81
CA TYR A 425 27.67 -6.22 16.65
C TYR A 425 26.66 -5.30 15.96
N GLN A 426 25.92 -5.80 14.96
CA GLN A 426 24.91 -5.00 14.25
C GLN A 426 23.77 -4.57 15.18
N ARG A 427 23.29 -5.49 16.02
CA ARG A 427 22.26 -5.20 17.03
C ARG A 427 22.77 -4.31 18.14
N ALA A 428 24.00 -4.56 18.60
CA ALA A 428 24.65 -3.69 19.58
C ALA A 428 24.73 -2.24 19.05
N ALA A 429 25.10 -2.06 17.77
CA ALA A 429 25.13 -0.74 17.13
C ALA A 429 23.75 -0.06 17.11
N LYS A 430 22.68 -0.78 16.72
CA LYS A 430 21.29 -0.26 16.78
C LYS A 430 20.96 0.23 18.20
N LYS A 431 21.29 -0.55 19.24
CA LYS A 431 21.02 -0.18 20.65
C LYS A 431 21.80 1.04 21.10
N TYR A 432 23.07 1.16 20.73
CA TYR A 432 23.86 2.35 21.06
C TYR A 432 23.37 3.60 20.32
N ASN A 433 22.91 3.48 19.07
CA ASN A 433 22.32 4.59 18.34
C ASN A 433 21.01 5.05 19.03
N LYS A 434 20.10 4.12 19.32
CA LYS A 434 18.85 4.44 20.02
C LYS A 434 19.10 5.05 21.40
N ALA A 435 20.10 4.55 22.12
CA ALA A 435 20.53 5.15 23.39
C ALA A 435 21.02 6.60 23.21
N ALA A 436 21.82 6.88 22.17
CA ALA A 436 22.30 8.23 21.88
C ALA A 436 21.17 9.18 21.45
N ASP A 437 20.15 8.69 20.75
CA ASP A 437 18.99 9.48 20.30
C ASP A 437 18.15 9.95 21.49
N TYR A 438 17.94 9.09 22.50
CA TYR A 438 17.24 9.48 23.75
C TYR A 438 17.95 10.63 24.48
N VAL A 439 19.26 10.71 24.35
CA VAL A 439 20.08 11.81 24.88
C VAL A 439 20.60 12.73 23.79
N GLY A 440 19.87 12.96 22.69
CA GLY A 440 20.33 13.81 21.56
C GLY A 440 20.62 15.27 21.92
N GLU A 441 21.30 15.99 21.02
CA GLU A 441 21.71 17.42 21.18
C GLU A 441 20.53 18.38 21.27
N ASP A 442 19.44 18.08 20.54
CA ASP A 442 18.26 18.95 20.45
C ASP A 442 17.39 18.95 21.71
N ASN A 443 17.69 18.08 22.67
CA ASN A 443 16.91 17.96 23.90
C ASN A 443 17.40 18.95 24.96
N ASP A 444 16.48 19.75 25.50
CA ASP A 444 16.75 20.68 26.61
C ASP A 444 16.88 19.93 27.94
N PHE A 445 18.11 19.52 28.25
CA PHE A 445 18.48 18.96 29.55
C PHE A 445 18.95 20.08 30.48
N GLY A 446 18.42 20.12 31.70
CA GLY A 446 18.82 21.13 32.69
C GLY A 446 20.32 21.09 32.98
N ASP A 447 20.87 22.22 33.45
CA ASP A 447 22.31 22.42 33.66
C ASP A 447 22.98 21.32 34.52
N ASP A 448 22.25 20.78 35.51
CA ASP A 448 22.74 19.73 36.41
C ASP A 448 22.92 18.37 35.70
N ASP A 449 22.09 18.07 34.70
CA ASP A 449 22.07 16.80 33.97
C ASP A 449 22.92 16.85 32.68
N LEU A 450 23.32 18.04 32.22
CA LEU A 450 23.99 18.21 30.94
C LEU A 450 25.31 17.42 30.85
N LYS A 451 26.13 17.45 31.90
CA LYS A 451 27.41 16.71 31.96
C LYS A 451 27.23 15.19 31.88
N PRO A 452 26.41 14.54 32.75
CA PRO A 452 26.20 13.10 32.67
C PRO A 452 25.53 12.67 31.34
N VAL A 453 24.62 13.47 30.79
CA VAL A 453 24.00 13.25 29.47
C VAL A 453 25.04 13.24 28.36
N ILE A 454 25.94 14.23 28.32
CA ILE A 454 27.02 14.29 27.32
C ILE A 454 27.95 13.09 27.47
N ALA A 455 28.33 12.72 28.69
CA ALA A 455 29.18 11.56 28.95
C ALA A 455 28.51 10.25 28.49
N LEU A 456 27.20 10.12 28.72
CA LEU A 456 26.41 8.98 28.26
C LEU A 456 26.36 8.89 26.73
N ARG A 457 26.13 10.03 26.06
CA ARG A 457 26.12 10.15 24.60
C ARG A 457 27.47 9.77 23.98
N VAL A 458 28.56 10.34 24.50
CA VAL A 458 29.93 10.02 24.08
C VAL A 458 30.22 8.53 24.24
N SER A 459 29.81 7.93 25.37
CA SER A 459 29.97 6.49 25.60
C SER A 459 29.23 5.65 24.56
N CYS A 460 28.00 6.02 24.20
CA CYS A 460 27.22 5.34 23.17
C CYS A 460 27.88 5.44 21.79
N TRP A 461 28.33 6.62 21.36
CA TRP A 461 29.01 6.79 20.07
C TRP A 461 30.34 6.04 20.01
N LEU A 462 31.12 6.06 21.09
CA LEU A 462 32.34 5.27 21.19
C LEU A 462 32.02 3.78 20.99
N ASN A 463 31.05 3.23 21.72
CA ASN A 463 30.69 1.82 21.61
C ASN A 463 30.09 1.47 20.24
N GLY A 464 29.28 2.35 19.66
CA GLY A 464 28.80 2.25 18.29
C GLY A 464 29.94 2.22 17.27
N ALA A 465 30.96 3.07 17.42
CA ALA A 465 32.16 3.04 16.56
C ALA A 465 32.92 1.72 16.69
N ALA A 466 33.02 1.16 17.90
CA ALA A 466 33.62 -0.15 18.10
C ALA A 466 32.84 -1.28 17.39
N CYS A 467 31.50 -1.22 17.39
CA CYS A 467 30.66 -2.16 16.64
C CYS A 467 30.90 -2.03 15.13
N ASN A 468 30.89 -0.81 14.60
CA ASN A 468 31.08 -0.55 13.18
C ASN A 468 32.47 -0.99 12.67
N ILE A 469 33.53 -0.84 13.47
CA ILE A 469 34.85 -1.40 13.15
C ILE A 469 34.80 -2.93 13.04
N LYS A 470 34.04 -3.61 13.90
CA LYS A 470 33.87 -5.09 13.83
C LYS A 470 33.06 -5.53 12.62
N LEU A 471 32.18 -4.67 12.10
CA LEU A 471 31.36 -4.90 10.92
C LEU A 471 32.04 -4.48 9.60
N ASN A 472 33.27 -3.95 9.65
CA ASN A 472 33.97 -3.32 8.52
C ASN A 472 33.25 -2.09 7.92
N SER A 473 32.33 -1.49 8.69
CA SER A 473 31.64 -0.23 8.37
C SER A 473 32.52 0.96 8.79
N PHE A 474 33.64 1.14 8.10
CA PHE A 474 34.69 2.09 8.54
C PHE A 474 34.23 3.56 8.46
N LYS A 475 33.40 3.92 7.48
CA LYS A 475 32.90 5.29 7.30
C LYS A 475 32.02 5.72 8.47
N GLU A 476 31.14 4.83 8.91
CA GLU A 476 30.24 5.03 10.04
C GLU A 476 31.04 5.14 11.34
N ALA A 477 32.06 4.30 11.52
CA ALA A 477 32.98 4.40 12.66
C ALA A 477 33.73 5.74 12.69
N ILE A 478 34.19 6.24 11.54
CA ILE A 478 34.85 7.55 11.42
C ILE A 478 33.89 8.68 11.81
N ASN A 479 32.65 8.64 11.33
CA ASN A 479 31.63 9.64 11.65
C ASN A 479 31.37 9.68 13.17
N LEU A 480 31.07 8.53 13.79
CA LEU A 480 30.82 8.44 15.23
C LEU A 480 32.01 8.92 16.07
N CYS A 481 33.24 8.57 15.70
CA CYS A 481 34.42 9.06 16.41
C CYS A 481 34.64 10.57 16.21
N SER A 482 34.25 11.12 15.05
CA SER A 482 34.36 12.57 14.80
C SER A 482 33.38 13.35 15.67
N LYS A 483 32.13 12.89 15.80
CA LYS A 483 31.16 13.45 16.75
C LYS A 483 31.68 13.48 18.19
N VAL A 484 32.36 12.40 18.62
CA VAL A 484 33.00 12.37 19.95
C VAL A 484 34.11 13.44 20.06
N LEU A 485 34.90 13.64 19.01
CA LEU A 485 36.02 14.59 19.00
C LEU A 485 35.58 16.05 18.86
N ASP A 486 34.37 16.31 18.36
CA ASP A 486 33.77 17.64 18.37
C ASP A 486 33.44 18.11 19.80
N ILE A 487 33.10 17.15 20.68
CA ILE A 487 32.87 17.40 22.12
C ILE A 487 34.17 17.29 22.93
N GLU A 488 34.89 16.19 22.76
CA GLU A 488 36.09 15.83 23.51
C GLU A 488 37.30 15.70 22.56
N PHE A 489 37.86 16.82 22.11
CA PHE A 489 38.90 16.87 21.07
C PHE A 489 40.18 16.07 21.36
N GLN A 490 40.44 15.69 22.61
CA GLN A 490 41.58 14.89 23.06
C GLN A 490 41.20 13.45 23.46
N ASN A 491 39.98 12.98 23.15
CA ASN A 491 39.55 11.64 23.53
C ASN A 491 40.41 10.56 22.83
N LEU A 492 41.30 9.92 23.60
CA LEU A 492 42.24 8.92 23.10
C LEU A 492 41.54 7.71 22.48
N LYS A 493 40.38 7.29 23.00
CA LYS A 493 39.64 6.14 22.44
C LYS A 493 39.07 6.48 21.07
N ALA A 494 38.54 7.69 20.88
CA ALA A 494 38.03 8.16 19.60
C ALA A 494 39.15 8.32 18.57
N LEU A 495 40.27 8.96 18.95
CA LEU A 495 41.45 9.09 18.07
C LEU A 495 41.99 7.73 17.64
N TYR A 496 42.08 6.78 18.56
CA TYR A 496 42.57 5.43 18.26
C TYR A 496 41.64 4.70 17.27
N ARG A 497 40.33 4.69 17.56
CA ARG A 497 39.32 4.01 16.74
C ARG A 497 39.18 4.65 15.36
N ARG A 498 39.25 5.98 15.27
CA ARG A 498 39.19 6.71 14.00
C ARG A 498 40.44 6.50 13.16
N ALA A 499 41.63 6.53 13.78
CA ALA A 499 42.88 6.19 13.09
C ALA A 499 42.86 4.75 12.57
N GLN A 500 42.37 3.79 13.36
CA GLN A 500 42.19 2.41 12.92
C GLN A 500 41.23 2.32 11.72
N ALA A 501 40.09 2.99 11.77
CA ALA A 501 39.13 2.99 10.67
C ALA A 501 39.70 3.66 9.40
N PHE A 502 40.42 4.78 9.52
CA PHE A 502 41.13 5.41 8.39
C PHE A 502 42.17 4.49 7.77
N MET A 503 42.93 3.74 8.58
CA MET A 503 43.93 2.79 8.07
C MET A 503 43.29 1.68 7.23
N GLU A 504 42.16 1.13 7.68
CA GLU A 504 41.42 0.09 6.95
C GLU A 504 40.65 0.67 5.74
N ASN A 505 40.23 1.95 5.80
CA ASN A 505 39.65 2.70 4.67
C ASN A 505 40.71 3.26 3.69
N ALA A 506 42.00 2.94 3.89
CA ALA A 506 43.15 3.41 3.11
C ALA A 506 43.46 4.93 3.16
N ASP A 507 42.88 5.68 4.09
CA ASP A 507 43.14 7.10 4.32
C ASP A 507 44.35 7.31 5.26
N LEU A 508 45.53 6.86 4.83
CA LEU A 508 46.72 6.78 5.67
C LEU A 508 47.22 8.15 6.19
N LEU A 509 46.92 9.24 5.47
CA LEU A 509 47.29 10.59 5.89
C LEU A 509 46.47 11.07 7.09
N LEU A 510 45.16 10.84 7.07
CA LEU A 510 44.25 11.22 8.16
C LEU A 510 44.51 10.36 9.40
N ALA A 511 44.82 9.07 9.21
CA ALA A 511 45.26 8.21 10.30
C ALA A 511 46.55 8.74 10.97
N GLU A 512 47.50 9.28 10.19
CA GLU A 512 48.73 9.85 10.73
C GLU A 512 48.45 11.07 11.64
N VAL A 513 47.51 11.92 11.24
CA VAL A 513 47.10 13.10 12.00
C VAL A 513 46.54 12.68 13.37
N ASP A 514 45.62 11.71 13.40
CA ASP A 514 44.99 11.26 14.65
C ASP A 514 46.00 10.60 15.60
N ILE A 515 46.95 9.80 15.08
CA ILE A 515 47.98 9.15 15.90
C ILE A 515 48.95 10.18 16.47
N LYS A 516 49.39 11.17 15.68
CA LYS A 516 50.27 12.23 16.17
C LYS A 516 49.58 13.05 17.26
N LYS A 517 48.33 13.45 17.03
CA LYS A 517 47.52 14.17 18.02
C LYS A 517 47.41 13.40 19.34
N ALA A 518 47.22 12.08 19.28
CA ALA A 518 47.16 11.26 20.48
C ALA A 518 48.52 11.16 21.20
N LEU A 519 49.63 11.05 20.46
CA LEU A 519 50.99 11.01 21.04
C LEU A 519 51.46 12.36 21.58
N GLU A 520 50.89 13.48 21.12
CA GLU A 520 51.09 14.80 21.73
C GLU A 520 50.45 14.87 23.12
N VAL A 521 49.30 14.22 23.30
CA VAL A 521 48.59 14.16 24.59
C VAL A 521 49.23 13.14 25.54
N ASP A 522 49.54 11.94 25.04
CA ASP A 522 50.20 10.87 25.81
C ASP A 522 51.40 10.28 25.03
N PRO A 523 52.60 10.87 25.18
CA PRO A 523 53.81 10.39 24.51
C PRO A 523 54.27 8.99 24.95
N ALA A 524 53.82 8.49 26.10
CA ALA A 524 54.20 7.19 26.62
C ALA A 524 53.29 6.06 26.11
N ASN A 525 52.20 6.39 25.40
CA ASN A 525 51.20 5.43 24.99
C ASN A 525 51.74 4.34 24.06
N ARG A 526 51.74 3.10 24.55
CA ARG A 526 52.27 1.94 23.80
C ARG A 526 51.38 1.55 22.62
N GLU A 527 50.07 1.70 22.74
CA GLU A 527 49.11 1.31 21.70
C GLU A 527 49.26 2.21 20.47
N PHE A 528 49.31 3.53 20.66
CA PHE A 528 49.54 4.47 19.56
C PHE A 528 50.92 4.32 18.92
N LYS A 529 51.97 4.00 19.68
CA LYS A 529 53.29 3.70 19.11
C LYS A 529 53.24 2.46 18.21
N SER A 530 52.58 1.40 18.66
CA SER A 530 52.37 0.19 17.86
C SER A 530 51.56 0.50 16.58
N LEU A 531 50.47 1.28 16.73
CA LEU A 531 49.63 1.70 15.62
C LEU A 531 50.41 2.56 14.60
N TYR A 532 51.28 3.46 15.08
CA TYR A 532 52.16 4.27 14.24
C TYR A 532 53.15 3.42 13.44
N ILE A 533 53.75 2.39 14.05
CA ILE A 533 54.62 1.44 13.35
C ILE A 533 53.84 0.69 12.26
N LYS A 534 52.62 0.22 12.57
CA LYS A 534 51.73 -0.42 11.58
C LYS A 534 51.42 0.53 10.42
N LEU A 535 51.08 1.80 10.72
CA LEU A 535 50.82 2.82 9.71
C LEU A 535 52.03 3.06 8.80
N LYS A 536 53.23 3.21 9.36
CA LYS A 536 54.44 3.43 8.56
C LYS A 536 54.77 2.28 7.63
N ARG A 537 54.51 1.05 8.07
CA ARG A 537 54.61 -0.14 7.21
C ARG A 537 53.61 -0.07 6.05
N LEU A 538 52.34 0.24 6.33
CA LEU A 538 51.31 0.38 5.29
C LEU A 538 51.63 1.50 4.29
N GLN A 539 52.12 2.64 4.76
CA GLN A 539 52.56 3.75 3.89
C GLN A 539 53.73 3.32 2.99
N ALA A 540 54.73 2.63 3.53
CA ALA A 540 55.84 2.11 2.74
C ALA A 540 55.39 1.09 1.68
N ASP A 541 54.47 0.20 2.03
CA ASP A 541 53.90 -0.78 1.10
C ASP A 541 53.02 -0.12 0.03
N SER A 542 52.27 0.94 0.37
CA SER A 542 51.53 1.75 -0.60
C SER A 542 52.46 2.45 -1.58
N ASN A 543 53.45 3.20 -1.07
CA ASN A 543 54.42 3.91 -1.89
C ASN A 543 55.19 2.95 -2.82
N ARG A 544 55.51 1.73 -2.35
CA ARG A 544 56.13 0.70 -3.17
C ARG A 544 55.21 0.21 -4.29
N ARG A 545 53.90 0.07 -4.04
CA ARG A 545 52.91 -0.29 -5.06
C ARG A 545 52.75 0.83 -6.07
N ASP A 546 52.60 2.07 -5.61
CA ASP A 546 52.44 3.23 -6.47
C ASP A 546 53.67 3.42 -7.35
N ALA A 547 54.88 3.34 -6.79
CA ALA A 547 56.13 3.40 -7.57
C ALA A 547 56.19 2.33 -8.68
N LYS A 548 55.74 1.11 -8.42
CA LYS A 548 55.66 0.05 -9.45
C LYS A 548 54.63 0.39 -10.54
N ILE A 549 53.47 0.91 -10.15
CA ILE A 549 52.43 1.34 -11.09
C ILE A 549 52.96 2.47 -11.98
N TYR A 550 53.59 3.50 -11.39
CA TYR A 550 54.22 4.59 -12.12
C TYR A 550 55.30 4.09 -13.08
N VAL A 551 56.20 3.21 -12.64
CA VAL A 551 57.24 2.63 -13.52
C VAL A 551 56.62 1.87 -14.70
N ASN A 552 55.55 1.12 -14.47
CA ASN A 552 54.84 0.38 -15.54
C ASN A 552 54.06 1.31 -16.49
N MET A 553 53.51 2.42 -15.99
CA MET A 553 52.80 3.41 -16.81
C MET A 553 53.72 4.26 -17.69
N PHE A 554 54.99 4.45 -17.29
CA PHE A 554 55.99 5.22 -18.04
C PHE A 554 57.02 4.34 -18.76
N ALA A 555 56.82 3.02 -18.80
CA ALA A 555 57.61 2.13 -19.63
C ALA A 555 57.33 2.42 -21.13
N PRO A 556 58.35 2.54 -22.00
CA PRO A 556 58.14 2.82 -23.42
C PRO A 556 57.28 1.72 -24.07
N ALA A 557 56.22 2.10 -24.78
CA ALA A 557 55.45 1.17 -25.60
C ALA A 557 56.30 0.68 -26.78
N THR A 558 57.07 -0.39 -26.57
CA THR A 558 57.70 -1.11 -27.67
C THR A 558 56.62 -1.86 -28.43
N LYS A 559 56.23 -1.33 -29.60
CA LYS A 559 55.65 -2.14 -30.66
C LYS A 559 56.65 -3.23 -31.03
N ASP A 560 56.26 -4.48 -30.87
CA ASP A 560 56.39 -5.42 -31.97
C ASP A 560 55.23 -6.42 -31.98
N SER A 561 54.72 -6.59 -33.20
CA SER A 561 53.59 -7.40 -33.59
C SER A 561 54.00 -8.85 -33.81
N SER A 562 53.34 -9.79 -33.13
CA SER A 562 52.87 -11.04 -33.73
C SER A 562 51.94 -11.78 -32.76
N THR A 563 50.64 -11.57 -32.98
CA THR A 563 49.52 -12.52 -32.79
C THR A 563 49.64 -13.63 -31.74
N ALA A 564 48.82 -13.52 -30.70
CA ALA A 564 47.78 -14.51 -30.42
C ALA A 564 46.63 -13.86 -29.63
N ASN A 565 45.51 -13.63 -30.31
CA ASN A 565 44.23 -13.33 -29.67
C ASN A 565 43.86 -14.48 -28.72
N LYS A 566 43.88 -14.23 -27.41
CA LYS A 566 43.01 -14.92 -26.45
C LYS A 566 42.35 -13.88 -25.55
N LYS A 567 41.13 -13.54 -25.96
CA LYS A 567 39.97 -13.02 -25.21
C LYS A 567 40.22 -12.56 -23.77
N LEU A 568 39.92 -11.29 -23.52
CA LEU A 568 39.39 -10.82 -22.24
C LEU A 568 38.13 -11.64 -21.91
N LYS A 569 38.26 -12.59 -21.00
CA LYS A 569 37.14 -13.03 -20.17
C LYS A 569 36.95 -11.97 -19.10
N VAL A 570 35.84 -11.24 -19.17
CA VAL A 570 35.22 -10.67 -17.98
C VAL A 570 34.71 -11.88 -17.19
N GLU A 571 35.33 -12.14 -16.06
CA GLU A 571 34.75 -13.00 -15.02
C GLU A 571 34.96 -12.32 -13.67
N ASN A 572 33.91 -11.57 -13.32
CA ASN A 572 33.42 -11.43 -11.95
C ASN A 572 33.28 -12.83 -11.34
N ALA A 573 33.92 -13.04 -10.18
CA ALA A 573 33.55 -14.06 -9.19
C ALA A 573 34.36 -13.72 -7.92
N GLY A 574 33.77 -13.29 -6.81
CA GLY A 574 32.51 -13.83 -6.29
C GLY A 574 32.74 -15.31 -6.02
N LYS A 575 33.47 -15.61 -4.94
CA LYS A 575 33.56 -16.99 -4.46
C LYS A 575 32.20 -17.37 -3.90
N GLU A 576 31.62 -18.42 -4.45
CA GLU A 576 31.14 -19.53 -3.63
C GLU A 576 31.23 -20.86 -4.38
N VAL A 577 31.08 -21.93 -3.60
CA VAL A 577 31.69 -23.26 -3.70
C VAL A 577 30.85 -24.24 -4.56
N GLY A 578 31.50 -25.24 -5.17
CA GLY A 578 30.96 -26.17 -6.20
C GLY A 578 29.91 -27.20 -5.78
N GLY A 579 29.45 -28.12 -6.64
CA GLY A 579 29.81 -28.43 -8.03
C GLY A 579 28.91 -29.49 -8.70
N GLN A 580 29.32 -29.94 -9.90
CA GLN A 580 28.90 -31.12 -10.72
C GLN A 580 27.41 -31.24 -11.15
N ALA A 581 27.01 -31.68 -12.35
CA ALA A 581 27.59 -31.96 -13.68
C ALA A 581 26.43 -32.37 -14.64
N MET A 582 26.71 -32.48 -15.95
CA MET A 582 25.94 -33.12 -17.06
C MET A 582 24.73 -32.36 -17.65
N GLU A 583 24.44 -32.36 -18.96
CA GLU A 583 25.14 -32.61 -20.23
C GLU A 583 24.15 -32.23 -21.37
N ILE A 584 24.62 -32.18 -22.63
CA ILE A 584 23.88 -32.26 -23.92
C ILE A 584 23.47 -30.95 -24.65
N ASP A 585 24.42 -30.49 -25.47
CA ASP A 585 24.39 -30.31 -26.93
C ASP A 585 23.24 -29.53 -27.63
N GLN A 586 23.63 -28.42 -28.27
CA GLN A 586 22.93 -27.83 -29.40
C GLN A 586 23.92 -27.67 -30.56
N THR A 587 23.51 -28.12 -31.73
CA THR A 587 24.03 -27.67 -33.03
C THR A 587 22.82 -27.33 -33.89
N ALA A 588 22.87 -26.48 -34.90
CA ALA A 588 23.66 -25.30 -35.23
C ALA A 588 22.87 -24.68 -36.39
N ASP A 589 22.90 -23.36 -36.46
CA ASP A 589 22.15 -22.55 -37.41
C ASP A 589 22.73 -22.67 -38.84
N SER A 590 21.89 -22.61 -39.87
CA SER A 590 22.31 -22.09 -41.18
C SER A 590 21.13 -21.54 -41.97
N SER A 591 21.39 -20.40 -42.55
CA SER A 591 20.48 -19.40 -43.08
C SER A 591 20.04 -19.63 -44.53
N THR A 592 18.73 -19.41 -44.77
CA THR A 592 18.08 -18.65 -45.88
C THR A 592 18.14 -19.19 -47.34
N PRO A 593 17.32 -18.68 -48.31
CA PRO A 593 16.02 -17.98 -48.26
C PRO A 593 14.97 -18.46 -49.31
N VAL A 594 13.73 -17.96 -49.15
CA VAL A 594 12.71 -17.62 -50.18
C VAL A 594 12.44 -18.62 -51.33
N ALA A 595 11.31 -19.31 -51.23
CA ALA A 595 10.19 -19.28 -52.19
C ALA A 595 8.92 -19.79 -51.50
#